data_AF-A0A373NAH3-F1
#
_entry.id   AF-A0A373NAH3-F1
#
_cell.length_a   1.000
_cell.length_b   1.000
_cell.length_c   1.000
_cell.angle_alpha   90.00
_cell.angle_beta   90.00
_cell.angle_gamma   90.00
#
_symmetry.space_group_name_H-M   'P 1'
#
loop_
_entity.id
_entity.type
_entity.pdbx_description
1 polymer ?
#
loop_
_entity_poly.entity_id
_entity_poly.type
_entity_poly.pdbx_seq_one_letter_code
_entity_poly.pdbx_strand_id
1 'polypeptide(L)'
;MALQEDFNQIIDYAHFWNWAPDWGEVQRIYEKFPDSFSVLTPFAYSYLEELIRTTTSDYGLPLFDRNGQPVKVNVGMKLISLAIAENQNNQEYVKVLEVQITFKRNASSATAERL
;
A
#
# COMPACT_ATOMS: atom_id res chain seq x y z
N MET A 1 10.56 -16.09 -7.75
CA MET A 1 10.19 -14.92 -8.55
C MET A 1 11.39 -14.03 -8.64
N ALA A 2 11.86 -13.75 -9.85
CA ALA A 2 12.91 -12.76 -10.05
C ALA A 2 12.27 -11.39 -9.86
N LEU A 3 12.87 -10.47 -9.10
CA LEU A 3 12.32 -9.15 -8.80
C LEU A 3 11.86 -8.36 -10.05
N GLN A 4 12.50 -8.61 -11.20
CA GLN A 4 12.10 -8.05 -12.49
C GLN A 4 10.72 -8.53 -12.95
N GLU A 5 10.38 -9.81 -12.71
CA GLU A 5 9.04 -10.36 -12.95
C GLU A 5 8.01 -9.67 -12.06
N ASP A 6 8.37 -9.37 -10.80
CA ASP A 6 7.48 -8.66 -9.86
C ASP A 6 7.19 -7.23 -10.33
N PHE A 7 8.20 -6.51 -10.81
CA PHE A 7 8.02 -5.17 -11.39
C PHE A 7 7.15 -5.21 -12.65
N ASN A 8 7.41 -6.14 -13.56
CA ASN A 8 6.60 -6.29 -14.78
C ASN A 8 5.14 -6.56 -14.42
N GLN A 9 4.90 -7.46 -13.46
CA GLN A 9 3.54 -7.74 -12.98
C GLN A 9 2.89 -6.50 -12.37
N ILE A 10 3.59 -5.72 -11.55
CA ILE A 10 3.04 -4.48 -10.99
C ILE A 10 2.67 -3.49 -12.11
N ILE A 11 3.53 -3.31 -13.10
CA ILE A 11 3.33 -2.40 -14.23
C ILE A 11 2.12 -2.84 -15.08
N ASP A 12 1.99 -4.13 -15.36
CA ASP A 12 0.90 -4.70 -16.16
C ASP A 12 -0.49 -4.46 -15.55
N TYR A 13 -0.56 -4.39 -14.21
CA TYR A 13 -1.80 -4.13 -13.47
C TYR A 13 -1.93 -2.68 -12.96
N ALA A 14 -0.92 -1.83 -13.17
CA ALA A 14 -0.97 -0.43 -12.75
C ALA A 14 -1.82 0.41 -13.71
N HIS A 15 -2.49 1.43 -13.19
CA HIS A 15 -3.18 2.40 -14.04
C HIS A 15 -2.16 3.15 -14.91
N PHE A 16 -2.27 3.00 -16.23
CA PHE A 16 -1.25 3.47 -17.17
C PHE A 16 -0.92 4.96 -17.03
N TRP A 17 -1.91 5.83 -16.89
CA TRP A 17 -1.65 7.28 -16.84
C TRP A 17 -1.23 7.81 -15.48
N ASN A 18 -1.48 7.05 -14.42
CA ASN A 18 -1.29 7.54 -13.06
C ASN A 18 -0.05 6.93 -12.42
N TRP A 19 0.29 5.68 -12.74
CA TRP A 19 1.20 4.90 -11.92
C TRP A 19 2.20 4.04 -12.69
N ALA A 20 1.85 3.54 -13.88
CA ALA A 20 2.77 2.70 -14.65
C ALA A 20 4.12 3.39 -14.99
N PRO A 21 4.16 4.69 -15.36
CA PRO A 21 5.41 5.41 -15.59
C PRO A 21 6.28 5.49 -14.34
N ASP A 22 5.67 5.73 -13.17
CA ASP A 22 6.39 5.82 -11.89
C ASP A 22 7.01 4.46 -11.54
N TRP A 23 6.26 3.37 -11.70
CA TRP A 23 6.76 2.02 -11.50
C TRP A 23 7.89 1.64 -12.46
N GLY A 24 7.83 2.09 -13.72
CA GLY A 24 8.93 1.93 -14.68
C GLY A 24 10.20 2.67 -14.26
N GLU A 25 10.06 3.87 -13.68
CA GLU A 25 11.20 4.62 -13.13
C GLU A 25 11.78 3.95 -11.87
N VAL A 26 10.93 3.46 -10.96
CA VAL A 26 11.35 2.68 -9.79
C VAL A 26 12.16 1.45 -10.22
N GLN A 27 11.66 0.69 -11.21
CA GLN A 27 12.38 -0.46 -11.77
C GLN A 27 13.76 -0.04 -12.31
N ARG A 28 13.81 1.03 -13.12
CA ARG A 28 15.06 1.53 -13.73
C ARG A 28 16.08 1.98 -12.68
N ILE A 29 15.64 2.65 -11.62
CA ILE A 29 16.51 3.08 -10.52
C ILE A 29 17.04 1.86 -9.78
N TYR A 30 16.18 0.88 -9.50
CA TYR A 30 16.57 -0.33 -8.80
C TYR A 30 17.61 -1.15 -9.57
N GLU A 31 17.39 -1.36 -10.87
CA GLU A 31 18.34 -2.06 -11.75
C GLU A 31 19.72 -1.39 -11.78
N LYS A 32 19.74 -0.04 -11.71
CA LYS A 32 20.99 0.73 -11.70
C LYS A 32 21.65 0.80 -10.32
N PHE A 33 20.86 0.80 -9.25
CA PHE A 33 21.30 0.97 -7.87
C PHE A 33 20.56 -0.03 -6.96
N PRO A 34 21.07 -1.26 -6.79
CA PRO A 34 20.37 -2.29 -6.02
C PRO A 34 20.06 -1.89 -4.56
N ASP A 35 20.91 -1.05 -3.95
CA ASP A 35 20.73 -0.55 -2.57
C ASP A 35 19.61 0.50 -2.43
N SER A 36 19.05 0.97 -3.55
CA SER A 36 17.95 1.94 -3.58
C SER A 36 16.64 1.40 -2.98
N PHE A 37 16.53 0.09 -2.72
CA PHE A 37 15.39 -0.52 -2.05
C PHE A 37 14.96 0.25 -0.81
N SER A 38 15.91 0.66 0.03
CA SER A 38 15.65 1.38 1.28
C SER A 38 14.94 2.73 1.08
N VAL A 39 15.16 3.36 -0.07
CA VAL A 39 14.58 4.66 -0.44
C VAL A 39 13.29 4.49 -1.25
N LEU A 40 13.17 3.41 -2.03
CA LEU A 40 12.01 3.15 -2.88
C LEU A 40 10.88 2.40 -2.14
N THR A 41 11.18 1.69 -1.06
CA THR A 41 10.18 0.97 -0.25
C THR A 41 9.09 1.89 0.33
N PRO A 42 9.40 3.09 0.87
CA PRO A 42 8.38 4.05 1.29
C PRO A 42 7.41 4.47 0.17
N PHE A 43 7.90 4.62 -1.07
CA PHE A 43 7.06 4.91 -2.23
C PHE A 43 6.09 3.75 -2.51
N ALA A 44 6.62 2.53 -2.63
CA ALA A 44 5.82 1.32 -2.86
C ALA A 44 4.76 1.13 -1.78
N TYR A 45 5.10 1.42 -0.52
CA TYR A 45 4.18 1.33 0.60
C TYR A 45 3.05 2.37 0.52
N SER A 46 3.39 3.62 0.16
CA SER A 46 2.40 4.69 -0.03
C SER A 46 1.42 4.35 -1.15
N TYR A 47 1.91 3.77 -2.25
CA TYR A 47 1.06 3.30 -3.35
C TYR A 47 0.11 2.17 -2.91
N LEU A 48 0.62 1.19 -2.17
CA LEU A 48 -0.22 0.11 -1.64
C LEU A 48 -1.31 0.66 -0.70
N GLU A 49 -0.96 1.60 0.19
CA GLU A 49 -1.96 2.23 1.06
C GLU A 49 -3.01 2.98 0.24
N GLU A 50 -2.64 3.68 -0.83
CA GLU A 50 -3.61 4.36 -1.69
C GLU A 50 -4.53 3.39 -2.43
N LEU A 51 -3.98 2.30 -3.00
CA LEU A 51 -4.79 1.26 -3.62
C LEU A 51 -5.81 0.66 -2.65
N ILE A 52 -5.39 0.36 -1.42
CA ILE A 52 -6.31 -0.13 -0.38
C ILE A 52 -7.36 0.93 -0.07
N ARG A 53 -6.94 2.18 0.11
CA ARG A 53 -7.84 3.30 0.42
C ARG A 53 -8.91 3.50 -0.63
N THR A 54 -8.59 3.35 -1.92
CA THR A 54 -9.57 3.49 -3.02
C THR A 54 -10.74 2.51 -2.92
N THR A 55 -10.60 1.44 -2.15
CA THR A 55 -11.66 0.45 -1.89
C THR A 55 -12.46 0.73 -0.62
N THR A 56 -12.23 1.87 0.03
CA THR A 56 -12.85 2.21 1.32
C THR A 56 -13.62 3.52 1.28
N SER A 57 -14.45 3.74 2.30
CA SER A 57 -15.12 5.00 2.57
C SER A 57 -14.16 6.17 2.86
N ASP A 58 -12.89 5.89 3.15
CA ASP A 58 -11.86 6.93 3.31
C ASP A 58 -11.39 7.52 1.98
N TYR A 59 -11.73 6.92 0.84
CA TYR A 59 -11.35 7.44 -0.47
C TYR A 59 -12.04 8.79 -0.76
N GLY A 60 -11.24 9.78 -1.16
CA GLY A 60 -11.75 11.10 -1.53
C GLY A 60 -12.20 11.97 -0.36
N LEU A 61 -11.91 11.59 0.89
CA LEU A 61 -12.17 12.45 2.04
C LEU A 61 -11.41 13.79 1.91
N PRO A 62 -12.06 14.93 2.16
CA PRO A 62 -11.40 16.23 2.10
C PRO A 62 -10.41 16.38 3.24
N LEU A 63 -9.41 17.26 3.08
CA LEU A 63 -8.43 17.55 4.14
C LEU A 63 -9.09 18.14 5.40
N PHE A 64 -10.14 18.93 5.22
CA PHE A 64 -10.87 19.60 6.29
C PHE A 64 -12.37 19.37 6.15
N ASP A 65 -13.06 19.26 7.29
CA ASP A 65 -14.50 19.19 7.35
C ASP A 65 -15.15 20.57 7.10
N ARG A 66 -16.49 20.62 7.16
CA ARG A 66 -17.25 21.86 6.95
C ARG A 66 -16.98 22.94 8.02
N ASN A 67 -16.40 22.57 9.16
CA ASN A 67 -16.06 23.46 10.26
C ASN A 67 -14.58 23.86 10.24
N GLY A 68 -13.82 23.45 9.21
CA GLY A 68 -12.39 23.71 9.09
C GLY A 68 -11.51 22.80 9.96
N GLN A 69 -12.06 21.72 10.52
CA GLN A 69 -11.29 20.76 11.32
C GLN A 69 -10.67 19.68 10.43
N PRO A 70 -9.43 19.23 10.71
CA PRO A 70 -8.81 18.16 9.94
C PRO A 70 -9.65 16.88 9.95
N VAL A 71 -9.90 16.32 8.77
CA VAL A 71 -10.54 15.00 8.67
C VAL A 71 -9.53 13.92 9.00
N LYS A 72 -9.90 13.03 9.92
CA LYS A 72 -9.06 11.91 10.30
C LYS A 72 -9.30 10.74 9.35
N VAL A 73 -8.29 10.43 8.55
CA VAL A 73 -8.28 9.23 7.70
C VAL A 73 -7.63 8.05 8.44
N ASN A 74 -8.02 6.83 8.10
CA ASN A 74 -7.37 5.62 8.58
C ASN A 74 -6.07 5.40 7.79
N VAL A 75 -5.05 4.92 8.50
CA VAL A 75 -3.72 4.60 7.95
C VAL A 75 -3.21 3.28 8.54
N GLY A 76 -2.24 2.65 7.89
CA GLY A 76 -1.64 1.40 8.36
C GLY A 76 -2.68 0.31 8.67
N MET A 77 -2.57 -0.32 9.84
CA MET A 77 -3.47 -1.42 10.22
C MET A 77 -4.94 -1.01 10.27
N LYS A 78 -5.27 0.24 10.63
CA LYS A 78 -6.66 0.70 10.68
C LYS A 78 -7.28 0.77 9.30
N LEU A 79 -6.51 1.21 8.30
CA LEU A 79 -6.95 1.23 6.91
C LEU A 79 -7.20 -0.19 6.39
N ILE A 80 -6.29 -1.12 6.68
CA ILE A 80 -6.45 -2.52 6.28
C ILE A 80 -7.69 -3.15 6.94
N SER A 81 -7.91 -2.89 8.24
CA SER A 81 -9.12 -3.36 8.93
C SER A 81 -10.41 -2.77 8.35
N LEU A 82 -10.40 -1.49 7.97
CA LEU A 82 -11.54 -0.84 7.30
C LEU A 82 -11.82 -1.51 5.95
N ALA A 83 -10.78 -1.68 5.12
CA ALA A 83 -10.91 -2.33 3.81
C ALA A 83 -11.45 -3.76 3.92
N ILE A 84 -10.99 -4.55 4.90
CA ILE A 84 -11.56 -5.88 5.17
C ILE A 84 -13.05 -5.77 5.51
N ALA A 85 -13.44 -4.87 6.42
CA ALA A 85 -14.82 -4.73 6.85
C ALA A 85 -15.78 -4.31 5.71
N GLU A 86 -15.32 -3.44 4.82
CA GLU A 86 -16.15 -2.87 3.75
C GLU A 86 -16.19 -3.71 2.46
N ASN A 87 -15.22 -4.62 2.26
CA ASN A 87 -15.09 -5.41 1.03
C ASN A 87 -15.39 -6.91 1.22
N GLN A 88 -16.26 -7.27 2.18
CA GLN A 88 -16.65 -8.67 2.46
C GLN A 88 -17.27 -9.41 1.26
N ASN A 89 -17.75 -8.67 0.25
CA ASN A 89 -18.22 -9.24 -1.01
C ASN A 89 -17.09 -9.71 -1.95
N ASN A 90 -15.84 -9.32 -1.71
CA ASN A 90 -14.66 -9.73 -2.48
C ASN A 90 -13.72 -10.58 -1.61
N GLN A 91 -14.03 -11.88 -1.50
CA GLN A 91 -13.34 -12.83 -0.63
C GLN A 91 -11.85 -13.01 -0.98
N GLU A 92 -11.50 -12.93 -2.27
CA GLU A 92 -10.11 -13.03 -2.71
C GLU A 92 -9.29 -11.84 -2.21
N TYR A 93 -9.83 -10.63 -2.37
CA TYR A 93 -9.19 -9.40 -1.88
C TYR A 93 -9.04 -9.40 -0.36
N VAL A 94 -10.10 -9.77 0.37
CA VAL A 94 -10.07 -9.85 1.84
C VAL A 94 -8.98 -10.80 2.32
N LYS A 95 -8.84 -11.98 1.69
CA LYS A 95 -7.81 -12.95 2.04
C LYS A 95 -6.39 -12.37 1.89
N VAL A 96 -6.14 -11.58 0.84
CA VAL A 96 -4.84 -10.90 0.65
C VAL A 96 -4.61 -9.88 1.77
N LEU A 97 -5.62 -9.10 2.15
CA LEU A 97 -5.51 -8.11 3.23
C LEU A 97 -5.27 -8.75 4.61
N GLU A 98 -5.88 -9.90 4.88
CA GLU A 98 -5.67 -10.66 6.12
C GLU A 98 -4.24 -11.20 6.27
N VAL A 99 -3.63 -11.62 5.16
CA VAL A 99 -2.21 -11.99 5.15
C VAL A 99 -1.34 -10.77 5.49
N GLN A 100 -1.63 -9.61 4.88
CA GLN A 100 -0.90 -8.38 5.13
C GLN A 100 -1.01 -7.88 6.57
N ILE A 101 -2.21 -7.89 7.16
CA ILE A 101 -2.39 -7.45 8.55
C ILE A 101 -1.66 -8.38 9.54
N THR A 102 -1.63 -9.68 9.26
CA THR A 102 -0.91 -10.67 10.06
C THR A 102 0.60 -10.44 9.98
N PHE A 103 1.14 -10.24 8.77
CA PHE A 103 2.54 -9.91 8.56
C PHE A 103 2.95 -8.65 9.34
N LYS A 104 2.16 -7.58 9.25
CA LYS A 104 2.44 -6.32 9.97
C LYS A 104 2.38 -6.47 11.50
N ARG A 105 1.46 -7.27 12.03
CA ARG A 105 1.39 -7.58 13.46
C ARG A 105 2.65 -8.30 13.94
N ASN A 106 3.07 -9.33 13.20
CA ASN A 106 4.25 -10.13 13.55
C ASN A 106 5.55 -9.32 13.44
N ALA A 107 5.66 -8.42 12.45
CA ALA A 107 6.80 -7.51 12.34
C ALA A 107 6.87 -6.52 13.51
N SER A 108 5.71 -6.04 13.97
CA SER A 108 5.62 -5.10 15.10
C SER A 108 6.00 -5.76 16.43
N SER A 109 5.57 -7.00 16.66
CA SER A 109 5.94 -7.76 17.87
C SER A 109 7.43 -8.12 17.90
N ALA A 110 8.00 -8.53 16.76
CA ALA A 110 9.43 -8.84 16.65
C ALA A 110 10.33 -7.62 16.88
N THR A 111 9.83 -6.41 16.64
CA THR A 111 10.55 -5.15 16.91
C THR A 111 10.46 -4.77 18.39
N ALA A 112 9.32 -5.05 19.03
CA ALA A 112 9.10 -4.79 20.45
C ALA A 112 9.92 -5.72 21.38
N GLU A 113 10.22 -6.96 20.97
CA GLU A 113 11.04 -7.91 21.72
C GLU A 113 12.56 -7.61 21.64
N ARG A 114 12.98 -6.67 20.79
CA ARG A 114 14.39 -6.30 20.58
C ARG A 114 14.81 -5.00 21.29
N LEU A 115 13.90 -4.37 22.03
CA LEU A 115 14.12 -3.16 22.84
C LEU A 115 14.00 -3.49 24.33
#